data_AF-A0AAD4C6B6-F1
#
_entry.id   AF-A0AAD4C6B6-F1
#
_cell.length_a   1.000
_cell.length_b   1.000
_cell.length_c   1.000
_cell.angle_alpha   90.00
_cell.angle_beta   90.00
_cell.angle_gamma   90.00
#
_symmetry.space_group_name_H-M   'P 1'
#
loop_
_entity.id
_entity.type
_entity.pdbx_description
1 polymer ?
#
loop_
_entity_poly.entity_id
_entity_poly.type
_entity_poly.pdbx_seq_one_letter_code
_entity_poly.pdbx_strand_id
1 'polypeptide(L)'
;MVMSLGWNPFYKNQRMTAEIHIMHNFHADFYGYQLKTLVLGYIRPELDYISREALIDDIETDKRVAINSIARPGYEKYAFDPFFTA
;
A
#
# COMPACT_ATOMS: atom_id res chain seq x y z
N MET A 1 -3.37 -2.29 4.47
CA MET A 1 -2.16 -1.65 3.91
C MET A 1 -2.57 -0.89 2.64
N VAL A 2 -1.75 0.05 2.19
CA VAL A 2 -1.79 0.61 0.83
C VAL A 2 -0.44 0.34 0.16
N MET A 3 -0.43 0.20 -1.16
CA MET A 3 0.78 -0.08 -1.93
C MET A 3 0.89 0.89 -3.11
N SER A 4 2.02 1.59 -3.19
CA SER A 4 2.42 2.32 -4.39
C SER A 4 3.20 1.38 -5.29
N LEU A 5 2.81 1.33 -6.57
CA LEU A 5 3.48 0.54 -7.59
C LEU A 5 3.86 1.47 -8.73
N GLY A 6 5.15 1.64 -8.99
CA GLY A 6 5.64 2.65 -9.90
C GLY A 6 6.97 2.31 -10.54
N TRP A 7 7.47 3.22 -11.37
CA TRP A 7 8.80 3.14 -11.96
C TRP A 7 9.68 4.18 -11.30
N ASN A 8 10.87 3.79 -10.85
CA ASN A 8 11.80 4.77 -10.29
C ASN A 8 12.58 5.47 -11.42
N PRO A 9 12.32 6.77 -11.69
CA PRO A 9 12.97 7.47 -12.80
C PRO A 9 14.43 7.84 -12.50
N PHE A 10 14.79 7.98 -11.22
CA PHE A 10 16.14 8.41 -10.80
C PHE A 10 17.22 7.36 -11.07
N TYR A 11 16.87 6.07 -11.02
CA TYR A 11 17.81 4.98 -11.26
C TYR A 11 17.78 4.46 -12.71
N LYS A 12 17.04 5.11 -13.64
CA LYS A 12 16.75 4.57 -14.99
C LYS A 12 16.29 3.11 -14.93
N ASN A 13 15.49 2.77 -13.92
CA ASN A 13 15.21 1.37 -13.61
C ASN A 13 14.45 0.69 -14.76
N GLN A 14 14.99 -0.43 -15.23
CA GLN A 14 14.31 -1.39 -16.11
C GLN A 14 13.24 -2.22 -15.36
N ARG A 15 12.97 -1.91 -14.08
CA ARG A 15 12.13 -2.73 -13.19
C ARG A 15 11.21 -1.87 -12.34
N MET A 16 9.99 -2.36 -12.19
CA MET A 16 8.92 -1.80 -11.37
C MET A 16 9.26 -1.92 -9.87
N THR A 17 8.91 -0.90 -9.09
CA THR A 17 9.08 -0.85 -7.63
C THR A 17 7.73 -0.95 -6.93
N ALA A 18 7.71 -1.64 -5.79
CA ALA A 18 6.54 -1.76 -4.92
C ALA A 18 6.89 -1.26 -3.52
N GLU A 19 6.12 -0.30 -3.02
CA GLU A 19 6.29 0.31 -1.70
C GLU A 19 5.00 0.17 -0.91
N ILE A 20 5.06 -0.41 0.29
CA ILE A 20 3.87 -0.75 1.07
C ILE A 20 3.86 0.04 2.37
N HIS A 21 2.73 0.66 2.67
CA HIS A 21 2.44 1.26 3.95
C HIS A 21 1.40 0.44 4.71
N ILE A 22 1.80 -0.15 5.83
CA ILE A 22 0.94 -0.97 6.69
C ILE A 22 0.21 -0.03 7.66
N MET A 23 -1.11 -0.18 7.80
CA MET A 23 -1.93 0.65 8.71
C MET A 23 -1.84 0.17 10.16
N HIS A 24 -0.61 0.08 10.66
CA HIS A 24 -0.28 -0.33 12.01
C HIS A 24 0.96 0.44 12.47
N ASN A 25 0.90 1.00 13.68
CA ASN A 25 2.04 1.69 14.26
C ASN A 25 2.97 0.67 14.91
N PHE A 26 4.09 0.39 14.25
CA PHE A 26 5.14 -0.46 14.81
C PHE A 26 6.03 0.34 15.78
N HIS A 27 6.56 -0.33 16.80
CA HIS A 27 7.49 0.27 17.77
C HIS A 27 8.95 0.28 17.30
N ALA A 28 9.26 -0.47 16.23
CA ALA A 28 10.61 -0.58 15.66
C ALA A 28 10.52 -0.95 14.17
N ASP A 29 11.61 -0.71 13.45
CA ASP A 29 11.76 -1.12 12.05
C ASP A 29 11.90 -2.64 11.91
N PHE A 30 11.56 -3.16 10.73
CA PHE A 30 11.57 -4.59 10.40
C PHE A 30 12.33 -4.89 9.11
N TYR A 31 13.45 -4.19 8.86
CA TYR A 31 14.33 -4.51 7.74
C TYR A 31 14.87 -5.96 7.84
N GLY A 32 14.94 -6.64 6.70
CA GLY A 32 15.39 -8.05 6.62
C GLY A 32 14.30 -9.08 6.90
N TYR A 33 13.12 -8.68 7.37
CA TYR A 33 11.98 -9.57 7.56
C TYR A 33 11.24 -9.81 6.24
N GLN A 34 10.63 -10.99 6.12
CA GLN A 34 9.75 -11.30 5.00
C GLN A 34 8.37 -10.66 5.21
N LEU A 35 7.90 -9.94 4.20
CA LEU A 35 6.56 -9.36 4.18
C LEU A 35 5.67 -10.17 3.22
N LYS A 36 4.59 -10.74 3.75
CA LYS A 36 3.51 -11.33 2.95
C LYS A 36 2.42 -10.28 2.74
N THR A 37 1.97 -10.10 1.49
CA THR A 37 0.88 -9.17 1.16
C THR A 37 -0.07 -9.75 0.13
N LEU A 38 -1.34 -9.36 0.23
CA LEU A 38 -2.39 -9.69 -0.72
C LEU A 38 -3.01 -8.39 -1.26
N VAL A 39 -2.97 -8.20 -2.57
CA VAL A 39 -3.56 -7.02 -3.24
C VAL A 39 -4.99 -7.33 -3.61
N LEU A 40 -5.94 -6.56 -3.08
CA LEU A 40 -7.37 -6.83 -3.25
C LEU A 40 -8.09 -5.85 -4.19
N GLY A 41 -7.45 -4.74 -4.54
CA GLY A 41 -8.07 -3.73 -5.39
C GLY A 41 -7.12 -2.62 -5.78
N TYR A 42 -7.58 -1.81 -6.73
CA TYR A 42 -6.89 -0.64 -7.25
C TYR A 42 -7.61 0.63 -6.80
N ILE A 43 -6.85 1.62 -6.34
CA ILE A 43 -7.39 2.90 -5.87
C ILE A 43 -7.36 3.93 -7.01
N ARG A 44 -6.17 4.24 -7.54
CA ARG A 44 -5.96 5.29 -8.55
C ARG A 44 -4.59 5.14 -9.23
N PRO A 45 -4.34 5.82 -10.36
CA PRO A 45 -3.01 5.89 -10.95
C PRO A 45 -2.07 6.81 -10.15
N GLU A 46 -0.80 6.81 -10.54
CA GLU A 46 0.18 7.81 -10.08
C GLU A 46 -0.31 9.21 -10.49
N LEU A 47 -0.12 10.18 -9.59
CA LEU A 47 -0.50 11.58 -9.80
C LEU A 47 0.74 12.46 -9.66
N ASP A 48 0.78 13.53 -10.45
CA ASP A 48 1.80 14.56 -10.32
C ASP A 48 1.42 15.57 -9.24
N TYR A 49 2.38 15.94 -8.39
CA TYR A 49 2.16 16.84 -7.27
C TYR A 49 2.98 18.11 -7.40
N ILE A 50 2.31 19.24 -7.25
CA ILE A 50 2.94 20.58 -7.22
C ILE A 50 3.30 21.03 -5.80
N SER A 51 2.83 20.32 -4.76
CA SER A 51 3.16 20.58 -3.36
C SER A 51 3.23 19.29 -2.54
N ARG A 52 3.98 19.34 -1.43
CA ARG A 52 4.12 18.23 -0.49
C ARG A 52 2.81 17.97 0.25
N GLU A 53 2.05 19.02 0.54
CA GLU A 53 0.78 18.96 1.26
C GLU A 53 -0.26 18.21 0.44
N ALA A 54 -0.35 18.50 -0.87
CA ALA A 54 -1.25 17.77 -1.77
C ALA A 54 -0.91 16.26 -1.84
N LEU A 55 0.38 15.92 -1.85
CA LEU A 55 0.82 14.53 -1.81
C LEU A 55 0.40 13.84 -0.50
N ILE A 56 0.58 14.51 0.64
CA ILE A 56 0.17 13.97 1.96
C ILE A 56 -1.35 13.77 2.00
N ASP A 57 -2.12 14.75 1.54
CA ASP A 57 -3.59 14.70 1.56
C ASP A 57 -4.15 13.54 0.72
N ASP A 58 -3.54 13.29 -0.45
CA ASP A 58 -3.92 12.15 -1.29
C ASP A 58 -3.51 10.82 -0.66
N ILE A 59 -2.31 10.72 -0.05
CA ILE A 59 -1.90 9.51 0.68
C ILE A 59 -2.88 9.22 1.83
N GLU A 60 -3.29 10.24 2.60
CA GLU A 60 -4.30 10.08 3.65
C GLU A 60 -5.67 9.69 3.09
N THR A 61 -6.02 10.19 1.90
CA THR A 61 -7.22 9.75 1.18
C THR A 61 -7.13 8.28 0.78
N ASP A 62 -6.02 7.85 0.21
CA ASP A 62 -5.80 6.45 -0.19
C ASP A 62 -5.93 5.50 1.00
N LYS A 63 -5.38 5.88 2.17
CA LYS A 63 -5.54 5.13 3.42
C LYS A 63 -7.01 4.99 3.83
N ARG A 64 -7.77 6.10 3.82
CA ARG A 64 -9.21 6.09 4.13
C ARG A 64 -10.00 5.21 3.16
N VAL A 65 -9.72 5.34 1.85
CA VAL A 65 -10.36 4.53 0.81
C VAL A 65 -10.08 3.05 1.02
N ALA A 66 -8.83 2.68 1.31
CA ALA A 66 -8.45 1.30 1.58
C ALA A 66 -9.20 0.74 2.80
N ILE A 67 -9.22 1.45 3.93
CA ILE A 67 -9.92 1.03 5.16
C ILE A 67 -11.42 0.82 4.88
N ASN A 68 -12.08 1.79 4.23
CA ASN A 68 -13.50 1.70 3.92
C ASN A 68 -13.78 0.55 2.93
N SER A 69 -12.88 0.32 1.97
CA SER A 69 -13.03 -0.71 0.95
C SER A 69 -12.90 -2.12 1.51
N ILE A 70 -11.95 -2.36 2.41
CA ILE A 70 -11.70 -3.69 2.99
C ILE A 70 -12.73 -4.07 4.06
N ALA A 71 -13.46 -3.10 4.62
CA ALA A 71 -14.54 -3.34 5.58
C ALA A 71 -15.79 -4.01 4.96
N ARG A 72 -15.85 -4.15 3.62
CA ARG A 72 -16.93 -4.86 2.95
C ARG A 72 -16.75 -6.38 3.14
N PRO A 73 -17.82 -7.17 3.37
CA PRO A 73 -17.70 -8.61 3.66
C PRO A 73 -16.93 -9.42 2.59
N GLY A 74 -17.03 -9.02 1.32
CA GLY A 74 -16.30 -9.66 0.22
C GLY A 74 -14.78 -9.50 0.29
N TYR A 75 -14.29 -8.49 1.00
CA TYR A 75 -12.87 -8.18 1.18
C TYR A 75 -12.38 -8.58 2.57
N GLU A 76 -13.19 -8.33 3.61
CA GLU A 76 -12.84 -8.59 5.01
C GLU A 76 -12.42 -10.03 5.26
N LYS A 77 -13.07 -11.00 4.59
CA LYS A 77 -12.74 -12.42 4.69
C LYS A 77 -11.26 -12.75 4.43
N TYR A 78 -10.55 -11.95 3.62
CA TYR A 78 -9.14 -12.19 3.29
C TYR A 78 -8.17 -11.82 4.42
N ALA A 79 -8.64 -11.19 5.50
CA ALA A 79 -7.83 -10.99 6.70
C ALA A 79 -7.41 -12.32 7.35
N PHE A 80 -8.18 -13.39 7.10
CA PHE A 80 -7.94 -14.74 7.60
C PHE A 80 -7.55 -15.72 6.49
N ASP A 81 -7.05 -15.22 5.35
CA ASP A 81 -6.66 -16.06 4.23
C ASP A 81 -5.53 -17.05 4.62
N PRO A 82 -5.60 -18.34 4.23
CA PRO A 82 -4.56 -19.33 4.52
C PRO A 82 -3.15 -18.94 4.07
N PHE A 83 -3.02 -18.03 3.10
CA PHE A 83 -1.74 -17.46 2.68
C PHE A 83 -0.91 -16.89 3.85
N PHE A 84 -1.58 -16.34 4.87
CA PHE A 84 -0.92 -15.73 6.03
C PHE A 84 -0.61 -16.71 7.17
N THR A 85 -1.20 -17.91 7.19
CA THR A 85 -1.00 -18.91 8.26
C THR A 85 -0.01 -20.01 7.91
N ALA A 86 0.29 -20.20 6.61
CA ALA A 86 1.26 -21.17 6.11
C ALA A 86 2.72 -20.74 6.26
#